data_AF-A0A962JG04-F1
#
_entry.id   AF-A0A962JG04-F1
#
_cell.length_a   1.000
_cell.length_b   1.000
_cell.length_c   1.000
_cell.angle_alpha   90.00
_cell.angle_beta   90.00
_cell.angle_gamma   90.00
#
_symmetry.space_group_name_H-M   'P 1'
#
loop_
_entity.id
_entity.type
_entity.pdbx_description
1 polymer ?
#
loop_
_entity_poly.entity_id
_entity_poly.type
_entity_poly.pdbx_seq_one_letter_code
_entity_poly.pdbx_strand_id
1 'polypeptide(L)'
;MLKQQIQQIVAENPAYAAITPVIEKEILHHDILAVMVKQGAMQQLTFIGGTSLRMCYNSARLSEDLDFNGGHDFKPSHFNGLE
;
A
#
# COMPACT_ATOMS: atom_id res chain seq x y z
N MET A 1 0.06 7.97 -17.43
CA MET A 1 0.98 6.95 -16.91
C MET A 1 0.23 5.84 -16.18
N LEU A 2 -0.19 5.98 -14.90
CA LEU A 2 -0.90 4.91 -14.17
C LEU A 2 -2.25 4.51 -14.77
N LYS A 3 -3.14 5.49 -15.05
CA LYS A 3 -4.45 5.20 -15.66
C LYS A 3 -4.35 4.48 -17.01
N GLN A 4 -3.33 4.81 -17.81
CA GLN A 4 -3.08 4.14 -19.09
C GLN A 4 -2.59 2.70 -18.89
N GLN A 5 -1.74 2.45 -17.89
CA GLN A 5 -1.31 1.09 -17.54
C GLN A 5 -2.48 0.25 -17.04
N ILE A 6 -3.36 0.81 -16.20
CA ILE A 6 -4.56 0.12 -15.72
C ILE A 6 -5.51 -0.19 -16.89
N GLN A 7 -5.71 0.77 -17.82
CA GLN A 7 -6.49 0.53 -19.03
C GLN A 7 -5.91 -0.62 -19.85
N GLN A 8 -4.58 -0.70 -19.99
CA GLN A 8 -3.92 -1.82 -20.68
C GLN A 8 -4.15 -3.15 -19.97
N ILE A 9 -4.00 -3.19 -18.63
CA ILE A 9 -4.24 -4.39 -17.81
C ILE A 9 -5.67 -4.90 -18.00
N VAL A 10 -6.66 -4.00 -17.98
CA VAL A 10 -8.08 -4.34 -18.16
C VAL A 10 -8.38 -4.76 -19.60
N ALA A 11 -7.74 -4.15 -20.60
CA ALA A 11 -7.89 -4.56 -22.00
C ALA A 11 -7.37 -5.99 -22.23
N GLU A 12 -6.26 -6.35 -21.59
CA GLU A 12 -5.70 -7.72 -21.63
C GLU A 12 -6.48 -8.70 -20.76
N ASN A 13 -7.14 -8.22 -19.70
CA ASN A 13 -7.89 -9.04 -18.74
C ASN A 13 -9.27 -8.43 -18.46
N PRO A 14 -10.26 -8.59 -19.35
CA PRO A 14 -11.57 -7.94 -19.23
C PRO A 14 -12.31 -8.25 -17.92
N ALA A 15 -12.04 -9.40 -17.30
CA ALA A 15 -12.59 -9.79 -16.00
C ALA A 15 -12.21 -8.83 -14.86
N TYR A 16 -11.11 -8.07 -15.01
CA TYR A 16 -10.64 -7.11 -14.01
C TYR A 16 -11.36 -5.77 -14.05
N ALA A 17 -12.21 -5.52 -15.06
CA ALA A 17 -12.94 -4.26 -15.18
C ALA A 17 -13.69 -3.89 -13.88
N ALA A 18 -14.35 -4.86 -13.24
CA ALA A 18 -15.12 -4.64 -12.01
C ALA A 18 -14.26 -4.32 -10.78
N ILE A 19 -12.98 -4.69 -10.78
CA ILE A 19 -12.05 -4.50 -9.65
C ILE A 19 -10.96 -3.47 -9.97
N THR A 20 -11.12 -2.69 -11.04
CA THR A 20 -10.19 -1.65 -11.46
C THR A 20 -9.76 -0.71 -10.31
N PRO A 21 -10.67 -0.22 -9.44
CA PRO A 21 -10.29 0.62 -8.31
C PRO A 21 -9.36 -0.08 -7.31
N VAL A 22 -9.51 -1.40 -7.16
CA VAL A 22 -8.68 -2.22 -6.27
C VAL A 22 -7.27 -2.37 -6.85
N ILE A 23 -7.15 -2.60 -8.16
CA ILE A 23 -5.86 -2.69 -8.85
C ILE A 23 -5.11 -1.36 -8.75
N GLU A 24 -5.79 -0.24 -8.98
CA GLU A 24 -5.21 1.10 -8.81
C GLU A 24 -4.68 1.28 -7.39
N LYS A 25 -5.49 0.94 -6.39
CA LYS A 25 -5.13 1.05 -4.97
C LYS A 25 -3.93 0.17 -4.61
N GLU A 26 -3.89 -1.08 -5.07
CA GLU A 26 -2.79 -2.00 -4.78
C GLU A 26 -1.47 -1.51 -5.40
N ILE A 27 -1.49 -0.94 -6.61
CA ILE A 27 -0.32 -0.28 -7.21
C ILE A 27 0.13 0.93 -6.36
N LEU A 28 -0.81 1.78 -5.96
CA LEU A 28 -0.48 2.95 -5.12
C LEU A 28 0.08 2.55 -3.76
N HIS A 29 -0.40 1.47 -3.14
CA HIS A 29 0.19 0.93 -1.91
C HIS A 29 1.66 0.54 -2.11
N HIS A 30 2.01 -0.10 -3.23
CA HIS A 30 3.41 -0.42 -3.54
C HIS A 30 4.26 0.85 -3.68
N ASP A 31 3.75 1.86 -4.38
CA ASP A 31 4.46 3.13 -4.56
C ASP A 31 4.67 3.88 -3.23
N ILE A 32 3.62 3.95 -2.39
CA ILE A 32 3.69 4.58 -1.07
C ILE A 32 4.72 3.87 -0.20
N LEU A 33 4.66 2.53 -0.11
CA LEU A 33 5.62 1.75 0.67
C LEU A 33 7.05 1.92 0.15
N ALA A 34 7.26 1.96 -1.16
CA ALA A 34 8.58 2.20 -1.75
C ALA A 34 9.14 3.57 -1.34
N VAL A 35 8.32 4.62 -1.33
CA VAL A 35 8.72 5.95 -0.85
C VAL A 35 9.02 5.92 0.65
N MET A 36 8.17 5.28 1.47
CA MET A 36 8.40 5.16 2.92
C MET A 36 9.71 4.43 3.24
N VAL A 37 10.05 3.37 2.50
CA VAL A 37 11.36 2.69 2.61
C VAL A 37 12.48 3.65 2.24
N LYS A 38 12.38 4.34 1.10
CA LYS A 38 13.40 5.28 0.62
C LYS A 38 13.66 6.43 1.59
N GLN A 39 12.63 6.93 2.27
CA GLN A 39 12.74 8.00 3.27
C GLN A 39 13.10 7.49 4.66
N GLY A 40 13.28 6.17 4.85
CA GLY A 40 13.65 5.57 6.13
C GLY A 40 12.52 5.44 7.15
N ALA A 41 11.29 5.86 6.82
CA ALA A 41 10.14 5.78 7.72
C ALA A 41 9.84 4.34 8.18
N MET A 42 10.03 3.37 7.29
CA MET A 42 9.83 1.94 7.59
C MET A 42 10.78 1.37 8.64
N GLN A 43 11.89 2.05 8.99
CA GLN A 43 12.84 1.54 9.98
C GLN A 43 12.29 1.60 11.42
N GLN A 44 11.31 2.46 11.67
CA GLN A 44 10.69 2.66 12.99
C GLN A 44 9.24 2.17 13.03
N LEU A 45 8.75 1.55 11.95
CA LEU A 45 7.38 1.10 11.81
C LEU A 45 7.35 -0.39 11.46
N THR A 46 6.49 -1.15 12.14
CA THR A 46 6.16 -2.51 11.76
C THR A 46 4.90 -2.48 10.90
N PHE A 47 4.99 -2.93 9.65
CA PHE A 47 3.82 -3.05 8.76
C PHE A 47 2.93 -4.21 9.20
N ILE A 48 1.65 -3.93 9.46
CA ILE A 48 0.68 -4.87 10.02
C ILE A 48 -0.64 -4.83 9.23
N GLY A 49 -1.66 -5.54 9.74
CA GLY A 49 -3.02 -5.47 9.22
C GLY A 49 -3.23 -6.26 7.92
N GLY A 50 -4.39 -6.05 7.30
CA GLY A 50 -4.83 -6.84 6.14
C GLY A 50 -3.92 -6.67 4.91
N THR A 51 -3.37 -5.47 4.71
CA THR A 51 -2.54 -5.19 3.54
C THR A 51 -1.14 -5.82 3.69
N SER A 52 -0.60 -5.92 4.91
CA SER A 52 0.62 -6.70 5.16
C SER A 52 0.43 -8.19 4.82
N LEU A 53 -0.72 -8.77 5.15
CA LEU A 53 -1.05 -10.16 4.77
C LEU A 53 -1.20 -10.31 3.25
N ARG A 54 -1.79 -9.32 2.58
CA ARG A 54 -1.91 -9.29 1.12
C ARG A 54 -0.54 -9.25 0.45
N MET A 55 0.32 -8.32 0.84
CA MET A 55 1.58 -8.04 0.14
C MET A 55 2.74 -8.94 0.55
N CYS A 56 2.88 -9.25 1.84
CA CYS A 56 4.02 -10.01 2.35
C CYS A 56 3.74 -11.52 2.39
N TYR A 57 2.47 -11.92 2.43
CA TYR A 57 2.06 -13.32 2.58
C TYR A 57 1.06 -13.79 1.52
N ASN A 58 0.84 -13.00 0.47
CA ASN A 58 0.00 -13.33 -0.68
C ASN A 58 -1.45 -13.74 -0.32
N SER A 59 -2.04 -13.08 0.69
CA SER A 59 -3.43 -13.31 1.07
C SER A 59 -4.39 -13.03 -0.10
N ALA A 60 -5.40 -13.89 -0.25
CA ALA A 60 -6.45 -13.75 -1.26
C ALA A 60 -7.45 -12.61 -0.95
N ARG A 61 -7.51 -12.15 0.31
CA ARG A 61 -8.42 -11.08 0.73
C ARG A 61 -7.89 -9.72 0.27
N LEU A 62 -8.76 -8.95 -0.38
CA LEU A 62 -8.49 -7.55 -0.71
C LEU A 62 -8.39 -6.70 0.56
N SER A 63 -7.55 -5.67 0.53
CA SER A 63 -7.32 -4.79 1.66
C SER A 63 -7.07 -3.36 1.19
N GLU A 64 -7.53 -2.38 1.97
CA GLU A 64 -7.64 -0.99 1.53
C GLU A 64 -6.77 -0.02 2.33
N ASP A 65 -6.42 -0.37 3.58
CA ASP A 65 -5.69 0.52 4.49
C ASP A 65 -4.23 0.09 4.64
N LEU A 66 -3.34 1.03 4.93
CA LEU A 66 -1.96 0.76 5.32
C LEU A 66 -1.81 0.94 6.82
N ASP A 67 -1.69 -0.17 7.54
CA ASP A 67 -1.61 -0.18 9.00
C ASP A 67 -0.16 -0.35 9.48
N PHE A 68 0.25 0.46 10.44
CA PHE A 68 1.59 0.39 11.03
C PHE A 68 1.53 0.43 12.56
N ASN A 69 2.46 -0.29 13.19
CA ASN A 69 2.73 -0.17 14.61
C ASN A 69 4.07 0.52 14.83
N GLY A 70 4.11 1.57 15.65
CA GLY A 70 5.34 2.36 15.90
C GLY A 70 6.28 1.78 16.94
N GLY A 71 5.91 0.68 17.60
CA GLY A 71 6.73 0.06 18.64
C GLY A 71 6.75 0.84 19.96
N HIS A 72 7.55 0.36 20.91
CA HIS A 72 7.57 0.86 22.29
C HIS A 72 8.06 2.31 22.39
N ASP A 73 8.97 2.73 21.51
CA ASP A 73 9.58 4.06 21.53
C ASP A 73 8.82 5.08 20.67
N PHE A 74 7.65 4.70 20.13
CA PHE A 74 6.81 5.60 19.36
C PHE A 74 6.39 6.81 20.20
N LYS A 75 6.61 8.00 19.65
CA LYS A 75 6.07 9.25 20.18
C LYS A 75 5.28 9.92 19.07
N PRO A 76 4.04 10.39 19.34
CA PRO A 76 3.27 11.14 18.36
C PRO A 76 4.06 12.32 17.75
N SER A 77 4.95 12.92 18.54
CA SER A 77 5.83 14.01 18.10
C SER A 77 6.78 13.65 16.96
N HIS A 78 7.06 12.36 16.70
CA HIS A 78 7.85 11.93 15.55
C HIS A 78 7.17 12.23 14.21
N PHE A 79 5.85 12.51 14.23
CA PHE A 79 5.06 12.84 13.05
C PHE A 79 4.67 14.33 12.99
N ASN A 80 5.21 15.17 13.87
CA ASN A 80 4.95 16.62 13.82
C ASN A 80 5.44 17.21 12.48
N GLY A 81 4.61 18.01 11.82
CA GLY A 81 4.93 18.62 10.52
C GLY A 81 4.58 17.78 9.29
N LEU A 82 3.89 16.66 9.46
CA LEU A 82 3.24 15.88 8.37
C LEU A 82 1.79 16.34 8.08
N GLU A 83 1.42 17.52 8.58
CA GLU A 83 0.12 18.17 8.34
C GLU A 83 0.05 18.84 6.96
#